data_AF-A0A1W1CCD9-F1
#
_entry.id   AF-A0A1W1CCD9-F1
#
_cell.length_a   1.000
_cell.length_b   1.000
_cell.length_c   1.000
_cell.angle_alpha   90.00
_cell.angle_beta   90.00
_cell.angle_gamma   90.00
#
_symmetry.space_group_name_H-M   'P 1'
#
loop_
_entity.id
_entity.type
_entity.pdbx_description
1 polymer ?
#
loop_
_entity_poly.entity_id
_entity_poly.type
_entity_poly.pdbx_seq_one_letter_code
_entity_poly.pdbx_strand_id
1 'polypeptide(L)'
;MIFYLALFLAFLYFKIARVYKKEEKPNANFWVLNALVAVAVTALLVYGFMHESWYIVLIVSYLFFVAAALLVSAVQLGVFIDGKPFVKISHLFKSLAPIGMLISFAVVYLWGI
;
A
#
# COMPACT_ATOMS: atom_id res chain seq x y z
N MET A 1 -4.94 -16.96 -2.28
CA MET A 1 -5.77 -15.73 -2.41
C MET A 1 -5.38 -14.61 -1.44
N ILE A 2 -5.20 -14.89 -0.15
CA ILE A 2 -4.82 -13.88 0.87
C ILE A 2 -3.49 -13.19 0.53
N PHE A 3 -2.49 -13.95 0.05
CA PHE A 3 -1.22 -13.40 -0.44
C PHE A 3 -1.41 -12.30 -1.50
N TYR A 4 -2.15 -12.59 -2.57
CA TYR A 4 -2.38 -11.64 -3.66
C TYR A 4 -3.16 -10.40 -3.20
N LEU A 5 -4.12 -10.56 -2.27
CA LEU A 5 -4.83 -9.43 -1.68
C LEU A 5 -3.89 -8.54 -0.86
N ALA A 6 -3.07 -9.13 0.00
CA ALA A 6 -2.09 -8.40 0.80
C ALA A 6 -1.05 -7.70 -0.08
N LEU A 7 -0.63 -8.34 -1.18
CA LEU A 7 0.31 -7.79 -2.14
C LEU A 7 -0.28 -6.57 -2.86
N PHE A 8 -1.54 -6.65 -3.29
CA PHE A 8 -2.25 -5.52 -3.87
C PHE A 8 -2.38 -4.36 -2.87
N LEU A 9 -2.80 -4.65 -1.63
CA LEU A 9 -2.91 -3.66 -0.56
C LEU A 9 -1.57 -3.01 -0.23
N ALA A 10 -0.46 -3.75 -0.28
CA ALA A 10 0.89 -3.21 -0.09
C ALA A 10 1.24 -2.16 -1.15
N PHE A 11 1.00 -2.44 -2.43
CA PHE A 11 1.24 -1.47 -3.49
C PHE A 11 0.33 -0.24 -3.37
N LEU A 12 -0.94 -0.45 -3.02
CA LEU A 12 -1.90 0.62 -2.79
C LEU A 12 -1.49 1.50 -1.60
N TYR A 13 -1.05 0.90 -0.49
CA TYR A 13 -0.52 1.60 0.69
C TYR A 13 0.63 2.53 0.33
N PHE A 14 1.67 2.02 -0.35
CA PHE A 14 2.84 2.84 -0.68
C PHE A 14 2.53 3.93 -1.71
N LYS A 15 1.59 3.69 -2.63
CA LYS A 15 1.13 4.74 -3.55
C LYS A 15 0.42 5.87 -2.80
N ILE A 16 -0.48 5.56 -1.87
CA ILE A 16 -1.16 6.56 -1.03
C ILE A 16 -0.14 7.29 -0.15
N ALA A 17 0.78 6.56 0.49
CA ALA A 17 1.83 7.16 1.33
C ALA A 17 2.75 8.11 0.55
N ARG A 18 3.07 7.78 -0.71
CA ARG A 18 3.82 8.67 -1.61
C ARG A 18 3.06 9.97 -1.89
N VAL A 19 1.77 9.87 -2.20
CA VAL A 19 0.92 11.05 -2.44
C VAL A 19 0.84 11.90 -1.18
N TYR A 20 0.63 11.29 -0.01
CA TYR A 20 0.61 11.99 1.27
C TYR A 20 1.90 12.78 1.51
N LYS A 21 3.07 12.15 1.32
CA LYS A 21 4.38 12.81 1.50
C LYS A 21 4.59 13.98 0.54
N LYS A 22 3.99 13.94 -0.66
CA LYS A 22 4.11 15.01 -1.67
C LYS A 22 3.26 16.22 -1.31
N GLU A 23 2.05 15.99 -0.79
CA GLU A 23 1.02 17.01 -0.61
C GLU A 23 0.96 17.55 0.84
N GLU A 24 1.44 16.79 1.83
CA GLU A 24 1.46 17.17 3.25
C GLU A 24 2.84 16.99 3.90
N LYS A 25 3.13 17.79 4.94
CA LYS A 25 4.37 17.64 5.73
C LYS A 25 4.29 16.36 6.56
N PRO A 26 5.22 15.40 6.38
CA PRO A 26 5.19 14.16 7.14
C PRO A 26 5.52 14.39 8.62
N ASN A 27 4.78 13.73 9.51
CA ASN A 27 5.04 13.70 10.95
C ASN A 27 5.87 12.44 11.32
N ALA A 28 6.48 12.39 12.51
CA ALA A 28 7.19 11.22 13.02
C ALA A 28 6.34 9.93 12.97
N ASN A 29 5.05 10.01 13.33
CA ASN A 29 4.13 8.87 13.27
C ASN A 29 3.98 8.28 11.86
N PHE A 30 4.04 9.11 10.81
CA PHE A 30 4.00 8.64 9.42
C PHE A 30 5.23 7.78 9.09
N TRP A 31 6.41 8.20 9.53
CA TRP A 31 7.64 7.45 9.31
C TRP A 31 7.66 6.12 10.07
N VAL A 32 7.21 6.11 11.32
CA VAL A 32 7.12 4.88 12.13
C VAL A 32 6.14 3.89 11.49
N LEU A 33 4.96 4.34 11.08
CA LEU A 33 3.97 3.47 10.44
C LEU A 33 4.51 2.88 9.12
N ASN A 34 5.11 3.71 8.26
CA ASN A 34 5.68 3.23 6.99
C ASN A 34 6.83 2.24 7.21
N ALA A 35 7.66 2.45 8.23
CA ALA A 35 8.74 1.52 8.55
C ALA A 35 8.19 0.15 8.97
N LEU A 36 7.16 0.12 9.83
CA LEU A 36 6.50 -1.12 10.24
C LEU A 36 5.86 -1.84 9.04
N VAL A 37 5.13 -1.11 8.19
CA VAL A 37 4.50 -1.70 7.01
C VAL A 37 5.54 -2.18 6.01
N ALA A 38 6.68 -1.48 5.86
CA ALA A 38 7.77 -1.94 5.00
C ALA A 38 8.37 -3.28 5.45
N VAL A 39 8.48 -3.52 6.76
CA VAL A 39 8.90 -4.82 7.31
C VAL A 39 7.89 -5.90 6.94
N ALA A 40 6.59 -5.65 7.16
CA ALA A 40 5.53 -6.59 6.81
C ALA A 40 5.52 -6.92 5.31
N VAL A 41 5.66 -5.91 4.44
CA VAL A 41 5.68 -6.10 2.99
C VAL A 41 6.94 -6.86 2.53
N THR A 42 8.08 -6.65 3.18
CA THR A 42 9.29 -7.43 2.90
C THR A 42 9.06 -8.91 3.23
N ALA A 43 8.49 -9.20 4.40
CA ALA A 43 8.13 -10.57 4.79
C ALA A 43 7.08 -11.19 3.84
N LEU A 44 6.14 -10.39 3.34
CA LEU A 44 5.17 -10.82 2.34
C LEU A 44 5.84 -11.22 1.02
N LEU A 45 6.78 -10.40 0.52
CA LEU A 45 7.50 -10.70 -0.72
C LEU A 45 8.35 -11.97 -0.56
N VAL A 46 9.06 -12.12 0.56
CA VAL A 46 9.82 -13.34 0.88
C VAL A 46 8.91 -14.57 0.87
N TYR A 47 7.74 -14.47 1.53
CA TYR A 47 6.76 -15.55 1.53
C TYR A 47 6.34 -15.93 0.10
N GLY A 48 6.04 -14.93 -0.74
CA GLY A 48 5.66 -15.13 -2.14
C GLY A 48 6.72 -15.87 -2.95
N PHE A 49 8.00 -15.49 -2.82
CA PHE A 49 9.08 -16.19 -3.52
C PHE A 49 9.34 -17.61 -3.02
N MET A 50 8.97 -17.92 -1.77
CA MET A 50 9.15 -19.26 -1.19
C MET A 50 8.00 -20.21 -1.49
N HIS A 51 6.75 -19.72 -1.53
CA HIS A 51 5.54 -20.56 -1.57
C HIS A 51 4.76 -20.46 -2.87
N GLU A 52 4.99 -19.43 -3.69
CA GLU A 52 4.32 -19.23 -4.97
C GLU A 52 5.33 -19.31 -6.12
N SER A 53 4.84 -19.52 -7.34
CA SER A 53 5.71 -19.51 -8.52
C SER A 53 6.30 -18.11 -8.73
N TRP A 54 7.63 -17.99 -8.68
CA TRP A 54 8.35 -16.72 -8.74
C TRP A 54 7.95 -15.82 -9.92
N TYR A 55 7.73 -16.41 -11.11
CA TYR A 55 7.32 -15.68 -12.31
C TYR A 55 5.88 -15.14 -12.21
N ILE A 56 4.98 -15.87 -11.54
CA ILE A 56 3.61 -15.40 -11.26
C ILE A 56 3.67 -14.22 -10.29
N VAL A 57 4.46 -14.33 -9.23
CA VAL A 57 4.65 -13.25 -8.25
C VAL A 57 5.13 -11.97 -8.93
N LEU A 58 6.09 -12.05 -9.85
CA LEU A 58 6.59 -10.89 -10.60
C LEU A 58 5.52 -10.29 -11.52
N ILE A 59 4.83 -11.11 -12.32
CA ILE A 59 3.79 -10.64 -13.25
C ILE A 59 2.67 -9.95 -12.47
N VAL A 60 2.17 -10.59 -11.40
CA VAL A 60 1.09 -10.05 -10.58
C VAL A 60 1.53 -8.80 -9.84
N SER A 61 2.76 -8.76 -9.32
CA SER A 61 3.32 -7.56 -8.69
C SER A 61 3.34 -6.37 -9.65
N TYR A 62 3.75 -6.60 -10.91
CA TYR A 62 3.76 -5.56 -11.92
C TYR A 62 2.35 -5.06 -12.24
N LEU A 63 1.39 -5.96 -12.46
CA LEU A 63 0.00 -5.62 -12.72
C LEU A 63 -0.63 -4.84 -11.55
N PHE A 64 -0.39 -5.27 -10.31
CA PHE A 64 -0.89 -4.59 -9.12
C PHE A 64 -0.23 -3.23 -8.90
N PHE A 65 1.05 -3.09 -9.22
CA PHE A 65 1.72 -1.79 -9.19
C PHE A 65 1.06 -0.78 -10.14
N VAL A 66 0.73 -1.21 -11.37
CA VAL A 66 0.03 -0.39 -12.36
C VAL A 66 -1.40 -0.09 -11.90
N ALA A 67 -2.15 -1.11 -11.46
CA ALA A 67 -3.52 -0.94 -10.98
C ALA A 67 -3.61 0.01 -9.78
N ALA A 68 -2.72 -0.13 -8.79
CA ALA A 68 -2.64 0.77 -7.65
C ALA A 68 -2.30 2.21 -8.07
N ALA A 69 -1.43 2.39 -9.07
CA ALA A 69 -1.14 3.70 -9.63
C ALA A 69 -2.39 4.33 -10.26
N LEU A 70 -3.10 3.59 -11.11
CA LEU A 70 -4.31 4.06 -11.78
C LEU A 70 -5.42 4.42 -10.78
N LEU A 71 -5.65 3.58 -9.76
CA LEU A 71 -6.64 3.85 -8.72
C LEU A 71 -6.32 5.12 -7.93
N VAL A 72 -5.08 5.26 -7.48
CA VAL A 72 -4.68 6.46 -6.74
C VAL A 72 -4.76 7.70 -7.62
N SER A 73 -4.36 7.62 -8.90
CA SER A 73 -4.51 8.73 -9.84
C SER A 73 -5.98 9.07 -10.12
N ALA A 74 -6.87 8.08 -10.23
CA ALA A 74 -8.30 8.30 -10.40
C ALA A 74 -8.91 8.98 -9.15
N VAL A 75 -8.51 8.56 -7.95
CA VAL A 75 -8.90 9.22 -6.69
C VAL A 75 -8.37 10.64 -6.65
N GLN A 76 -7.13 10.89 -7.08
CA GLN A 76 -6.60 12.25 -7.17
C GLN A 76 -7.39 13.09 -8.19
N LEU A 77 -7.69 12.59 -9.39
CA LEU A 77 -8.50 13.33 -10.36
C LEU A 77 -9.90 13.65 -9.83
N GLY A 78 -10.49 12.76 -9.04
CA GLY A 78 -11.79 13.01 -8.39
C GLY A 78 -11.73 13.95 -7.17
N VAL A 79 -10.56 14.10 -6.54
CA VAL A 79 -10.37 14.93 -5.33
C VAL A 79 -9.76 16.30 -5.64
N PHE A 80 -9.13 16.48 -6.80
CA PHE A 80 -8.56 17.76 -7.23
C PHE A 80 -9.47 18.42 -8.28
N ILE A 81 -10.15 19.50 -7.89
CA ILE A 81 -10.91 20.37 -8.80
C ILE A 81 -10.05 21.61 -9.06
N ASP A 82 -9.78 21.91 -10.34
CA ASP A 82 -8.97 23.07 -10.77
C ASP A 82 -7.59 23.17 -10.08
N GLY A 83 -6.92 22.02 -9.92
CA GLY A 83 -5.56 21.97 -9.36
C GLY A 83 -5.45 22.27 -7.86
N LYS A 84 -6.58 22.46 -7.17
CA LYS A 84 -6.64 22.63 -5.71
C LYS A 84 -7.26 21.38 -5.08
N PRO A 85 -6.71 20.84 -3.97
CA PRO A 85 -7.29 19.70 -3.29
C PRO A 85 -8.64 20.11 -2.69
N PHE A 86 -9.74 19.51 -3.17
CA PHE A 86 -11.11 19.74 -2.69
C PHE A 86 -11.32 19.23 -1.26
N VAL A 87 -10.58 18.18 -0.87
CA VAL A 87 -10.55 17.61 0.48
C VAL A 87 -9.09 17.43 0.89
N LYS A 88 -8.76 17.74 2.16
CA LYS A 88 -7.41 17.45 2.69
C LYS A 88 -7.11 15.97 2.55
N ILE A 89 -5.96 15.64 1.96
CA ILE A 89 -5.49 14.25 1.75
C ILE A 89 -5.31 13.52 3.09
N SER A 90 -5.27 14.25 4.21
CA SER A 90 -5.38 13.73 5.57
C SER A 90 -6.54 12.72 5.80
N HIS A 91 -7.63 12.78 5.04
CA HIS A 91 -8.68 11.74 5.12
C HIS A 91 -8.24 10.40 4.51
N LEU A 92 -7.49 10.43 3.41
CA LEU A 92 -6.87 9.23 2.85
C LEU A 92 -5.75 8.72 3.77
N PHE A 93 -5.04 9.60 4.48
CA PHE A 93 -4.08 9.20 5.51
C PHE A 93 -4.69 8.41 6.66
N LYS A 94 -5.92 8.74 7.08
CA LYS A 94 -6.62 7.94 8.10
C LYS A 94 -6.84 6.49 7.67
N SER A 95 -6.94 6.24 6.36
CA SER A 95 -7.07 4.87 5.82
C SER A 95 -5.73 4.11 5.73
N LEU A 96 -4.57 4.78 5.82
CA LEU A 96 -3.27 4.10 5.80
C LEU A 96 -3.09 3.16 7.00
N ALA A 97 -3.47 3.61 8.21
CA ALA A 97 -3.36 2.78 9.41
C ALA A 97 -4.13 1.44 9.32
N PRO A 98 -5.42 1.40 8.96
CA PRO A 98 -6.15 0.14 8.80
C PRO A 98 -5.63 -0.69 7.62
N ILE A 99 -5.20 -0.09 6.51
CA ILE A 99 -4.58 -0.84 5.40
C ILE A 99 -3.27 -1.50 5.88
N GLY A 100 -2.42 -0.77 6.59
CA GLY A 100 -1.18 -1.30 7.16
C GLY A 100 -1.44 -2.44 8.14
N MET A 101 -2.46 -2.30 8.99
CA MET A 101 -2.88 -3.35 9.93
C MET A 101 -3.36 -4.61 9.20
N LEU A 102 -4.17 -4.47 8.14
CA LEU A 102 -4.63 -5.61 7.33
C LEU A 102 -3.47 -6.33 6.65
N ILE A 103 -2.49 -5.59 6.12
CA ILE A 103 -1.27 -6.17 5.54
C ILE A 103 -0.52 -6.97 6.61
N SER A 104 -0.24 -6.36 7.76
CA SER A 104 0.48 -7.03 8.85
C SER A 104 -0.24 -8.28 9.35
N PHE A 105 -1.57 -8.21 9.51
CA PHE A 105 -2.38 -9.36 9.92
C PHE A 105 -2.35 -10.49 8.89
N ALA A 106 -2.49 -10.15 7.60
CA ALA A 106 -2.39 -11.12 6.52
C ALA A 106 -1.00 -11.77 6.47
N VAL A 107 0.07 -11.01 6.72
CA VAL A 107 1.43 -11.55 6.80
C VAL A 107 1.56 -12.53 7.96
N VAL A 108 1.17 -12.15 9.17
CA VAL A 108 1.21 -13.04 10.34
C VAL A 108 0.45 -14.35 10.07
N TYR A 109 -0.76 -14.24 9.52
CA TYR A 109 -1.57 -15.39 9.14
C TYR A 109 -0.88 -16.30 8.10
N LEU A 110 -0.26 -15.73 7.06
CA LEU A 110 0.43 -16.50 6.02
C LEU A 110 1.64 -17.26 6.57
N TRP A 111 2.36 -16.68 7.54
CA TRP A 111 3.50 -17.30 8.19
C TRP A 111 3.12 -18.30 9.29
N GLY A 112 1.83 -18.41 9.65
CA GLY A 112 1.34 -19.37 10.64
C GLY A 112 1.73 -19.03 12.09
N ILE A 113 1.99 -17.76 12.38
CA ILE A 113 2.26 -17.21 13.72
C ILE A 113 0.93 -16.73 14.32
#